data_AF-A0A494Z9N9-F1
#
_entry.id   AF-A0A494Z9N9-F1
#
_cell.length_a   1.000
_cell.length_b   1.000
_cell.length_c   1.000
_cell.angle_alpha   90.00
_cell.angle_beta   90.00
_cell.angle_gamma   90.00
#
_symmetry.space_group_name_H-M   'P 1'
#
loop_
_entity.id
_entity.type
_entity.pdbx_description
1 polymer ?
#
loop_
_entity_poly.entity_id
_entity_poly.type
_entity_poly.pdbx_seq_one_letter_code
_entity_poly.pdbx_strand_id
1 'polypeptide(L)' 'MTDRNEIDTRFTVAGTDIEEVKRKNAESGLSYKEVLEQLAKTGGYGTKAYSDTNVEQVKKQIHKHLH' A
#
# COMPACT_ATOMS: atom_id res chain seq x y z
N MET A 1 -41.78 16.39 16.80
CA MET A 1 -41.30 15.12 16.21
C MET A 1 -41.23 15.26 14.69
N THR A 2 -40.12 15.78 14.15
CA THR A 2 -39.63 15.43 12.80
C THR A 2 -38.27 16.10 12.60
N ASP A 3 -37.18 15.37 12.85
CA ASP A 3 -35.86 15.74 12.33
C ASP A 3 -35.79 15.26 10.87
N ARG A 4 -36.24 16.12 9.96
CA ARG A 4 -36.04 15.96 8.51
C ARG A 4 -34.68 16.55 8.15
N ASN A 5 -33.59 15.79 8.30
CA ASN A 5 -32.37 16.02 7.51
C ASN A 5 -31.38 14.84 7.54
N GLU A 6 -31.84 13.61 7.25
CA GLU A 6 -30.91 12.59 6.75
C GLU A 6 -30.79 12.80 5.25
N ILE A 7 -29.75 13.52 4.83
CA ILE A 7 -29.24 13.41 3.46
C ILE A 7 -28.96 11.92 3.28
N ASP A 8 -29.61 11.27 2.32
CA ASP A 8 -29.39 9.86 2.02
C ASP A 8 -27.97 9.68 1.44
N THR A 9 -26.96 9.66 2.32
CA THR A 9 -25.54 9.53 1.97
C THR A 9 -25.18 8.12 1.55
N ARG A 10 -26.17 7.23 1.32
CA ARG A 10 -25.92 5.86 0.87
C ARG A 10 -25.54 5.81 -0.60
N PHE A 11 -26.02 6.76 -1.41
CA PHE A 11 -25.71 6.82 -2.84
C PHE A 11 -24.92 8.08 -3.20
N THR A 12 -23.93 7.93 -4.09
CA THR A 12 -23.27 9.08 -4.72
C THR A 12 -24.20 9.75 -5.73
N VAL A 13 -23.85 10.94 -6.22
CA VAL A 13 -24.59 11.64 -7.29
C VAL A 13 -24.68 10.78 -8.57
N ALA A 14 -23.72 9.88 -8.78
CA ALA A 14 -23.71 8.92 -9.88
C ALA A 14 -24.54 7.65 -9.59
N GLY A 15 -25.23 7.55 -8.45
CA GLY A 15 -26.03 6.39 -8.04
C GLY A 15 -25.22 5.23 -7.47
N THR A 16 -23.97 5.45 -7.05
CA THR A 16 -23.13 4.39 -6.48
C THR A 16 -23.48 4.15 -5.01
N ASP A 17 -23.84 2.92 -4.65
CA ASP A 17 -24.04 2.51 -3.25
C ASP A 17 -22.69 2.45 -2.51
N ILE A 18 -22.55 3.30 -1.51
CA ILE A 18 -21.32 3.46 -0.72
C ILE A 18 -21.06 2.26 0.18
N GLU A 19 -22.10 1.64 0.74
CA GLU A 19 -21.95 0.49 1.65
C GLU A 19 -21.54 -0.76 0.88
N GLU A 20 -22.12 -0.96 -0.30
CA GLU A 20 -21.72 -2.06 -1.18
C GLU A 20 -20.27 -1.90 -1.69
N VAL A 21 -19.83 -0.67 -1.97
CA VAL A 21 -18.43 -0.39 -2.33
C VAL A 21 -17.48 -0.67 -1.17
N LYS A 22 -17.83 -0.27 0.06
CA LYS A 22 -17.01 -0.60 1.25
C LYS A 22 -16.88 -2.10 1.46
N ARG A 23 -17.98 -2.85 1.32
CA ARG A 23 -17.99 -4.32 1.43
C ARG A 23 -17.08 -4.95 0.38
N LYS A 24 -17.20 -4.55 -0.89
CA LYS A 24 -16.34 -5.03 -1.98
C LYS A 24 -14.87 -4.66 -1.78
N ASN A 25 -14.58 -3.47 -1.28
CA ASN A 25 -13.20 -3.06 -0.97
C ASN A 25 -12.61 -3.93 0.15
N ALA A 26 -13.38 -4.26 1.19
CA ALA A 26 -12.94 -5.18 2.24
C ALA A 26 -12.69 -6.61 1.71
N GLU A 27 -13.41 -7.04 0.67
CA GLU A 27 -13.24 -8.34 0.01
C GLU A 27 -12.17 -8.35 -1.09
N SER A 28 -11.71 -7.19 -1.57
CA SER A 28 -10.83 -7.05 -2.74
C SER A 28 -9.36 -7.41 -2.51
N GLY A 29 -9.00 -7.81 -1.29
CA GLY A 29 -7.64 -8.17 -0.92
C GLY A 29 -6.74 -6.96 -0.68
N LEU A 30 -5.42 -7.18 -0.69
CA LEU A 30 -4.44 -6.13 -0.41
C LEU A 30 -4.40 -5.11 -1.54
N SER A 31 -4.35 -3.83 -1.17
CA SER A 31 -4.05 -2.77 -2.13
C SER A 31 -2.62 -2.92 -2.66
N TYR A 32 -2.36 -2.30 -3.81
CA TYR A 32 -1.04 -2.27 -4.43
C TYR A 32 0.07 -1.83 -3.45
N LYS A 33 -0.19 -0.82 -2.61
CA LYS A 33 0.78 -0.34 -1.61
C LYS A 33 1.04 -1.37 -0.52
N GLU A 34 0.00 -2.04 -0.04
CA GLU A 34 0.13 -3.09 0.96
C GLU A 34 0.86 -4.32 0.40
N VAL A 35 0.62 -4.67 -0.87
CA VAL A 35 1.39 -5.70 -1.57
C VAL A 35 2.86 -5.32 -1.65
N LEU A 36 3.18 -4.08 -2.05
CA LEU A 36 4.57 -3.61 -2.07
C LEU A 36 5.23 -3.66 -0.70
N GLU A 37 4.52 -3.27 0.36
CA GLU A 37 5.05 -3.34 1.72
C GLU A 37 5.28 -4.79 2.17
N GLN A 38 4.35 -5.69 1.89
CA GLN A 38 4.51 -7.12 2.17
C GLN A 38 5.70 -7.71 1.41
N LEU A 39 5.85 -7.38 0.12
CA LEU A 39 6.99 -7.79 -0.70
C LEU A 39 8.30 -7.17 -0.21
N ALA A 40 8.30 -5.95 0.30
CA ALA A 40 9.50 -5.35 0.89
C ALA A 40 9.88 -6.02 2.22
N LYS A 41 8.88 -6.42 3.02
CA LYS A 41 9.07 -7.14 4.29
C LYS A 41 9.51 -8.59 4.08
N THR A 42 9.04 -9.25 3.03
CA THR A 42 9.22 -10.71 2.81
C THR A 42 10.13 -11.04 1.62
N GLY A 43 10.44 -10.06 0.77
CA GLY A 43 11.39 -10.20 -0.33
C GLY A 43 12.83 -10.06 0.16
N GLY A 44 13.77 -10.64 -0.59
CA GLY A 44 15.20 -10.52 -0.26
C GLY A 44 15.75 -11.61 0.69
N TYR A 45 14.91 -12.51 1.22
CA TYR A 45 15.39 -13.67 1.96
C TYR A 45 16.01 -14.70 1.01
N GLY A 46 17.26 -15.09 1.27
CA GLY A 46 17.99 -16.06 0.45
C GLY A 46 18.52 -15.54 -0.89
N THR A 47 18.06 -14.39 -1.38
CA THR A 47 18.57 -13.79 -2.64
C THR A 47 19.87 -13.01 -2.48
N LYS A 48 20.41 -12.89 -1.25
CA LYS A 48 21.76 -12.37 -1.02
C LYS A 48 22.83 -13.08 -1.86
N ALA A 49 22.65 -14.37 -2.14
CA ALA A 49 23.56 -15.16 -2.97
C ALA A 49 23.48 -14.81 -4.47
N TYR A 50 22.41 -14.17 -4.93
CA TYR A 50 22.20 -13.73 -6.31
C TYR A 50 22.38 -12.21 -6.48
N SER A 51 22.68 -11.50 -5.39
CA SER A 51 22.96 -10.07 -5.44
C SER A 51 24.45 -9.89 -5.67
N ASP A 52 24.84 -9.43 -6.87
CA ASP A 52 26.22 -9.03 -7.19
C ASP A 52 26.66 -7.77 -6.41
N THR A 53 25.82 -7.27 -5.51
CA THR A 53 26.08 -6.06 -4.74
C THR A 53 26.94 -6.36 -3.53
N ASN A 54 28.21 -5.97 -3.60
CA ASN A 54 29.10 -5.97 -2.45
C ASN A 54 28.74 -4.81 -1.50
N VAL A 55 28.05 -5.14 -0.40
CA VAL A 55 27.55 -4.18 0.60
C VAL A 55 28.67 -3.30 1.17
N GLU A 56 29.89 -3.81 1.33
CA GLU A 56 31.02 -3.04 1.88
C GLU A 56 31.56 -2.01 0.87
N GLN A 57 31.51 -2.31 -0.43
CA GLN A 57 31.86 -1.33 -1.47
C GLN A 57 30.83 -0.20 -1.55
N VAL A 58 29.55 -0.53 -1.45
CA VAL A 58 28.47 0.47 -1.48
C VAL A 58 28.58 1.42 -0.28
N LYS A 59 28.80 0.90 0.93
CA LYS A 59 29.02 1.72 2.12
C LYS A 59 30.19 2.68 1.98
N LYS A 60 31.31 2.22 1.40
CA LYS A 60 32.50 3.05 1.15
C LYS A 60 32.22 4.14 0.12
N GLN A 61 31.49 3.84 -0.96
CA GLN A 61 31.13 4.83 -1.98
C GLN A 61 30.22 5.93 -1.41
N ILE A 62 29.22 5.56 -0.60
CA ILE A 62 28.32 6.53 0.05
C ILE A 62 29.10 7.46 0.98
N HIS A 63 29.97 6.92 1.84
CA HIS A 63 30.79 7.76 2.73
C HIS A 63 31.79 8.63 1.97
N LYS A 64 32.37 8.11 0.88
CA LYS A 64 33.32 8.87 0.06
C LYS A 64 32.66 10.04 -0.69
N HIS A 65 31.38 9.94 -1.01
CA HIS A 65 30.64 11.00 -1.72
C HIS A 65 30.05 12.05 -0.77
N LEU A 66 30.08 11.81 0.55
CA LEU A 66 29.58 12.72 1.57
C LEU A 66 30.63 13.71 2.11
N HIS A 67 31.84 13.70 1.53
CA HIS A 67 32.97 14.57 1.83
C HIS A 67 33.47 15.23 0.54
#